data_AF-A0A498C7I1-F1
#
_entry.id   AF-A0A498C7I1-F1
#
_cell.length_a   1.000
_cell.length_b   1.000
_cell.length_c   1.000
_cell.angle_alpha   90.00
_cell.angle_beta   90.00
_cell.angle_gamma   90.00
#
_symmetry.space_group_name_H-M   'P 1'
#
loop_
_entity.id
_entity.type
_entity.pdbx_description
1 polymer ?
#
loop_
_entity_poly.entity_id
_entity_poly.type
_entity_poly.pdbx_seq_one_letter_code
_entity_poly.pdbx_strand_id
1 'polypeptide(L)'
;MDTEFAKDFGARELTGVLERLSTSSHACERLLSALGPANGPLAVNMIRCGELVGEVGDGVHDFFVDEIENEAEDVWAGMILAGEEDNPETNYPVLIKEYCGVFFVSALEHESAGYFLSLEDALGYVECNWDRVREDP
;
A
#
# COMPACT_ATOMS: atom_id res chain seq x y z
N MET A 1 8.21 -10.23 12.10
CA MET A 1 8.61 -9.81 10.75
C MET A 1 9.33 -8.50 10.90
N ASP A 2 10.46 -8.33 10.23
CA ASP A 2 11.18 -7.06 10.23
C ASP A 2 10.65 -6.20 9.09
N THR A 3 9.64 -5.37 9.36
CA THR A 3 9.11 -4.41 8.38
C THR A 3 10.08 -3.25 8.16
N GLU A 4 11.12 -3.09 8.99
CA GLU A 4 12.16 -2.09 8.73
C GLU A 4 12.99 -2.46 7.50
N PHE A 5 13.16 -3.76 7.23
CA PHE A 5 13.84 -4.26 6.02
C PHE A 5 13.12 -3.86 4.72
N ALA A 6 11.81 -3.59 4.76
CA ALA A 6 11.06 -3.13 3.59
C ALA A 6 11.61 -1.81 3.03
N LYS A 7 12.20 -0.95 3.88
CA LYS A 7 12.81 0.32 3.47
C LYS A 7 14.01 0.12 2.54
N ASP A 8 14.71 -1.01 2.63
CA ASP A 8 15.82 -1.35 1.72
C ASP A 8 15.34 -1.61 0.29
N PHE A 9 14.05 -1.95 0.13
CA PHE A 9 13.35 -2.09 -1.14
C PHE A 9 12.55 -0.83 -1.51
N GLY A 10 12.77 0.28 -0.80
CA GLY A 10 12.13 1.55 -1.12
C GLY A 10 10.71 1.69 -0.59
N ALA A 11 10.29 0.87 0.39
CA ALA A 11 9.03 1.08 1.09
C ALA A 11 8.99 2.45 1.77
N ARG A 12 7.80 3.06 1.77
CA ARG A 12 7.54 4.42 2.24
C ARG A 12 6.34 4.46 3.16
N GLU A 13 6.36 5.42 4.07
CA GLU A 13 5.15 5.91 4.73
C GLU A 13 4.19 6.51 3.70
N LEU A 14 2.91 6.67 4.06
CA LEU A 14 1.88 7.25 3.18
C LEU A 14 2.31 8.60 2.59
N THR A 15 2.95 9.45 3.40
CA THR A 15 3.47 10.76 2.97
C THR A 15 4.43 10.66 1.80
N GLY A 16 5.21 9.59 1.71
CA GLY A 16 6.18 9.32 0.65
C GLY A 16 5.57 8.89 -0.69
N VAL A 17 4.25 8.65 -0.75
CA VAL A 17 3.51 8.28 -1.96
C VAL A 17 2.40 9.26 -2.34
N LEU A 18 2.17 10.32 -1.55
CA LEU A 18 1.14 11.33 -1.83
C LEU A 18 1.31 12.01 -3.18
N GLU A 19 2.56 12.29 -3.58
CA GLU A 19 2.82 12.89 -4.90
C GLU A 19 2.27 11.99 -6.02
N ARG A 20 2.46 10.67 -5.92
CA ARG A 20 1.90 9.71 -6.89
C ARG A 20 0.37 9.76 -6.90
N LEU A 21 -0.25 9.69 -5.73
CA LEU A 21 -1.72 9.77 -5.59
C LEU A 21 -2.26 11.09 -6.16
N SER A 22 -1.54 12.19 -5.99
CA SER A 22 -1.91 13.51 -6.50
C SER A 22 -1.96 13.62 -8.03
N THR A 23 -1.29 12.70 -8.74
CA THR A 23 -1.32 12.62 -10.21
C THR A 23 -2.48 11.81 -10.74
N SER A 24 -3.16 11.03 -9.88
CA SER A 24 -4.34 10.25 -10.26
C SER A 24 -5.61 11.08 -10.14
N SER A 25 -6.31 11.28 -11.26
CA SER A 25 -7.63 11.92 -11.25
C SER A 25 -8.61 11.16 -10.37
N HIS A 26 -8.57 9.83 -10.38
CA HIS A 26 -9.44 8.99 -9.58
C HIS A 26 -9.23 9.23 -8.07
N ALA A 27 -7.99 9.14 -7.59
CA ALA A 27 -7.67 9.38 -6.18
C ALA A 27 -8.06 10.81 -5.75
N CYS A 28 -7.81 11.81 -6.60
CA CYS A 28 -8.19 13.19 -6.34
C CYS A 28 -9.72 13.38 -6.26
N GLU A 29 -10.48 12.76 -7.16
CA GLU A 29 -11.95 12.80 -7.17
C GLU A 29 -12.54 12.13 -5.94
N ARG A 30 -12.00 10.98 -5.54
CA ARG A 30 -12.40 10.26 -4.32
C ARG A 30 -12.14 11.12 -3.07
N LEU A 31 -10.96 11.72 -2.97
CA LEU A 31 -10.61 12.62 -1.87
C LEU A 31 -11.50 13.87 -1.82
N LEU A 32 -11.77 14.49 -2.96
CA LEU A 32 -12.70 15.63 -3.07
C LEU A 32 -14.11 15.25 -2.61
N SER A 33 -14.57 14.06 -2.98
CA SER A 33 -15.88 13.54 -2.58
C SER A 33 -15.94 13.27 -1.08
N ALA A 34 -14.88 12.70 -0.49
CA ALA A 34 -14.82 12.33 0.92
C ALA A 34 -14.79 13.56 1.85
N LEU A 35 -13.97 14.57 1.51
CA LEU A 35 -13.77 15.76 2.37
C LEU A 35 -14.68 16.93 2.00
N GLY A 36 -15.46 16.80 0.93
CA GLY A 36 -16.46 17.78 0.51
C GLY A 36 -15.87 19.10 -0.01
N PRO A 37 -16.73 20.06 -0.38
CA PRO A 37 -16.31 21.27 -1.09
C PRO A 37 -15.50 22.25 -0.25
N ALA A 38 -15.59 22.18 1.09
CA ALA A 38 -14.86 23.07 1.99
C ALA A 38 -13.38 22.64 2.14
N ASN A 39 -13.15 21.34 2.37
CA ASN A 39 -11.82 20.82 2.71
C ASN A 39 -11.15 20.09 1.53
N GLY A 40 -11.92 19.55 0.58
CA GLY A 40 -11.42 18.79 -0.56
C GLY A 40 -10.37 19.53 -1.40
N PRO A 41 -10.60 20.78 -1.85
CA PRO A 41 -9.60 21.52 -2.63
C PRO A 41 -8.28 21.75 -1.88
N LEU A 42 -8.37 22.00 -0.57
CA LEU A 42 -7.19 22.14 0.29
C LEU A 42 -6.45 20.81 0.42
N ALA A 43 -7.19 19.71 0.64
CA ALA A 43 -6.65 18.36 0.73
C ALA A 43 -5.93 17.92 -0.56
N VAL A 44 -6.50 18.18 -1.74
CA VAL A 44 -5.84 17.91 -3.02
C VAL A 44 -4.55 18.72 -3.16
N ASN A 45 -4.53 19.97 -2.68
CA ASN A 45 -3.31 20.77 -2.68
C ASN A 45 -2.25 20.22 -1.71
N MET A 46 -2.66 19.75 -0.52
CA MET A 46 -1.76 19.13 0.47
C MET A 46 -1.04 17.91 -0.11
N ILE A 47 -1.75 16.99 -0.76
CA ILE A 47 -1.12 15.80 -1.36
C ILE A 47 -0.19 16.14 -2.54
N ARG A 48 -0.48 17.22 -3.29
CA ARG A 48 0.42 17.71 -4.35
C ARG A 48 1.71 18.30 -3.77
N CYS A 49 1.62 18.97 -2.63
CA CYS A 49 2.78 19.52 -1.94
C CYS A 49 3.52 18.48 -1.08
N GLY A 50 2.92 17.31 -0.84
CA GLY A 50 3.47 16.27 0.05
C GLY A 50 3.43 16.65 1.53
N GLU A 51 2.59 17.61 1.93
CA GLU A 51 2.52 18.13 3.29
C GLU A 51 1.11 17.95 3.87
N LEU A 52 0.97 17.03 4.82
CA LEU A 52 -0.26 16.85 5.60
C LEU A 52 -0.13 17.60 6.93
N VAL A 53 -0.92 18.65 7.11
CA VAL A 53 -0.85 19.50 8.31
C VAL A 53 -2.23 19.83 8.86
N GLY A 54 -2.36 19.75 10.18
CA GLY A 54 -3.59 20.04 10.91
C GLY A 54 -4.73 19.06 10.60
N GLU A 55 -5.93 19.40 11.05
CA GLU A 55 -7.11 18.52 11.00
C GLU A 55 -7.47 18.03 9.58
N VAL A 56 -7.28 18.88 8.56
CA VAL A 56 -7.50 18.45 7.16
C VAL A 56 -6.44 17.46 6.72
N GLY A 57 -5.18 17.65 7.12
CA GLY A 57 -4.10 16.71 6.85
C GLY A 57 -4.32 15.35 7.51
N ASP A 58 -4.76 15.35 8.77
CA ASP A 58 -5.13 14.12 9.49
C ASP A 58 -6.27 13.39 8.77
N GLY A 59 -7.30 14.12 8.33
CA GLY A 59 -8.40 13.55 7.54
C GLY A 59 -7.98 13.00 6.18
N VAL A 60 -6.96 13.59 5.54
CA VAL A 60 -6.37 13.04 4.30
C VAL A 60 -5.63 11.74 4.59
N HIS A 61 -4.87 11.70 5.68
CA HIS A 61 -4.14 10.51 6.09
C HIS A 61 -5.10 9.35 6.34
N ASP A 62 -6.11 9.55 7.20
CA ASP A 62 -7.10 8.53 7.54
C ASP A 62 -7.86 8.06 6.28
N PHE A 63 -8.27 9.00 5.43
CA PHE A 63 -8.93 8.66 4.17
C PHE A 63 -8.09 7.74 3.29
N PHE A 64 -6.81 8.04 3.05
CA PHE A 64 -6.00 7.23 2.14
C PHE A 64 -5.56 5.90 2.72
N VAL A 65 -5.38 5.80 4.04
CA VAL A 65 -5.17 4.49 4.68
C VAL A 65 -6.36 3.59 4.38
N ASP A 66 -7.58 4.07 4.67
CA ASP A 66 -8.80 3.29 4.44
C ASP A 66 -9.05 3.03 2.95
N GLU A 67 -8.91 4.05 2.10
CA GLU A 67 -9.22 3.94 0.68
C GLU A 67 -8.25 2.99 -0.03
N ILE A 68 -6.95 3.07 0.24
CA ILE A 68 -5.96 2.15 -0.34
C ILE A 68 -6.23 0.71 0.13
N GLU A 69 -6.53 0.51 1.41
CA GLU A 69 -6.78 -0.84 1.93
C GLU A 69 -8.04 -1.48 1.34
N ASN A 70 -9.10 -0.69 1.16
CA ASN A 70 -10.41 -1.18 0.73
C ASN A 70 -10.58 -1.26 -0.80
N GLU A 71 -9.98 -0.34 -1.56
CA GLU A 71 -10.25 -0.19 -3.00
C GLU A 71 -9.07 -0.66 -3.88
N ALA A 72 -7.93 -1.05 -3.31
CA ALA A 72 -6.82 -1.56 -4.10
C ALA A 72 -7.13 -2.94 -4.73
N GLU A 73 -6.66 -3.13 -5.95
CA GLU A 73 -6.83 -4.35 -6.72
C GLU A 73 -5.63 -5.28 -6.54
N ASP A 74 -5.87 -6.59 -6.49
CA ASP A 74 -4.80 -7.59 -6.46
C ASP A 74 -4.10 -7.63 -7.82
N VAL A 75 -2.81 -7.26 -7.85
CA VAL A 75 -2.00 -7.27 -9.07
C VAL A 75 -1.01 -8.42 -9.12
N TRP A 76 -0.77 -9.05 -7.97
CA TRP A 76 0.03 -10.26 -7.86
C TRP A 76 -0.39 -11.04 -6.61
N ALA A 77 -0.31 -12.37 -6.70
CA ALA A 77 -0.63 -13.28 -5.61
C ALA A 77 0.42 -14.39 -5.50
N GLY A 78 0.74 -14.75 -4.27
CA GLY A 78 1.61 -15.87 -3.97
C GLY A 78 1.27 -16.50 -2.63
N MET A 79 2.00 -17.56 -2.32
CA MET A 79 1.82 -18.35 -1.11
C MET A 79 3.14 -18.50 -0.37
N ILE A 80 3.19 -18.06 0.87
CA ILE A 80 4.29 -18.30 1.81
C ILE A 80 4.15 -19.70 2.37
N LEU A 81 5.15 -20.56 2.13
CA LEU A 81 5.14 -21.95 2.59
C LEU A 81 5.83 -22.08 3.96
N ALA A 82 5.08 -21.99 5.06
CA ALA A 82 5.63 -22.12 6.41
C ALA A 82 5.60 -23.58 6.91
N GLY A 83 6.51 -24.44 6.42
CA GLY A 83 6.66 -25.80 6.97
C GLY A 83 7.14 -26.89 6.02
N GLU A 84 6.92 -28.15 6.41
CA GLU A 84 6.97 -29.31 5.49
C GLU A 84 5.92 -29.09 4.40
N GLU A 85 6.30 -29.30 3.13
CA GLU A 85 5.57 -28.87 1.92
C GLU A 85 4.10 -29.30 1.80
N ASP A 86 3.59 -30.13 2.71
CA ASP A 86 2.29 -30.82 2.63
C ASP A 86 1.26 -30.44 3.72
N ASN A 87 1.50 -29.41 4.56
CA ASN A 87 0.45 -28.88 5.44
C ASN A 87 -0.15 -27.55 4.91
N PRO A 88 -1.29 -27.60 4.19
CA PRO A 88 -1.92 -26.39 3.66
C PRO A 88 -2.45 -25.46 4.76
N GLU A 89 -2.62 -25.94 5.99
CA GLU A 89 -3.07 -25.13 7.12
C GLU A 89 -2.00 -24.15 7.64
N THR A 90 -0.75 -24.31 7.21
CA THR A 90 0.37 -23.43 7.58
C THR A 90 0.84 -22.55 6.42
N ASN A 91 0.14 -22.58 5.28
CA ASN A 91 0.47 -21.73 4.14
C ASN A 91 -0.29 -20.40 4.25
N TYR A 92 0.41 -19.31 4.02
CA TYR A 92 -0.16 -17.96 4.16
C TYR A 92 -0.18 -17.25 2.80
N PRO A 93 -1.34 -16.76 2.35
CA PRO A 93 -1.38 -15.98 1.12
C PRO A 93 -0.68 -14.65 1.33
N VAL A 94 0.08 -14.24 0.32
CA VAL A 94 0.70 -12.94 0.21
C VAL A 94 0.21 -12.30 -1.09
N LEU A 95 -0.30 -11.09 -0.99
CA LEU A 95 -0.84 -10.34 -2.13
C LEU A 95 -0.02 -9.06 -2.29
N ILE A 96 0.21 -8.66 -3.54
CA ILE A 96 0.58 -7.27 -3.84
C ILE A 96 -0.66 -6.62 -4.42
N LYS A 97 -1.08 -5.55 -3.79
CA LYS A 97 -2.23 -4.76 -4.19
C LYS A 97 -1.79 -3.42 -4.77
N GLU A 98 -2.55 -2.91 -5.74
CA GLU A 98 -2.31 -1.64 -6.40
C GLU A 98 -3.50 -0.70 -6.25
N TYR A 99 -3.19 0.55 -5.94
CA TYR A 99 -4.13 1.65 -5.99
C TYR A 99 -3.47 2.88 -6.60
N CYS A 100 -3.89 3.26 -7.81
CA CYS A 100 -3.45 4.51 -8.46
C CYS A 100 -1.91 4.65 -8.57
N GLY A 101 -1.22 3.55 -8.85
CA GLY A 101 0.23 3.46 -8.99
C GLY A 101 0.99 3.39 -7.67
N VAL A 102 0.29 3.20 -6.55
CA VAL A 102 0.84 2.87 -5.24
C VAL A 102 0.63 1.39 -4.98
N PHE A 103 1.68 0.71 -4.56
CA PHE A 103 1.65 -0.73 -4.30
C PHE A 103 1.84 -0.99 -2.81
N PHE A 104 1.21 -2.03 -2.27
CA PHE A 104 1.51 -2.51 -0.92
C PHE A 104 1.37 -4.02 -0.82
N VAL A 105 2.07 -4.60 0.15
CA VAL A 105 2.08 -6.03 0.39
C VAL A 105 1.11 -6.35 1.51
N SER A 106 0.12 -7.16 1.19
CA SER A 106 -0.90 -7.65 2.13
C SER A 106 -0.61 -9.11 2.45
N ALA A 107 -0.14 -9.37 3.67
CA ALA A 107 -0.01 -10.71 4.22
C ALA A 107 -0.88 -10.78 5.48
N LEU A 108 -1.92 -11.61 5.46
CA LEU A 108 -3.07 -11.61 6.40
C LEU A 108 -2.72 -11.66 7.91
N GLU A 109 -1.50 -12.05 8.28
CA GLU A 109 -1.05 -12.14 9.68
C GLU A 109 0.04 -11.14 10.06
N HIS A 110 0.31 -10.14 9.21
CA HIS A 110 1.47 -9.27 9.36
C HIS A 110 1.15 -7.78 9.22
N GLU A 111 1.94 -6.96 9.94
CA GLU A 111 1.88 -5.51 9.82
C GLU A 111 2.26 -5.06 8.41
N SER A 112 1.66 -3.95 7.97
CA SER A 112 1.98 -3.37 6.66
C SER A 112 3.47 -3.01 6.58
N ALA A 113 4.11 -3.41 5.49
CA ALA A 113 5.48 -3.04 5.16
C ALA A 113 5.62 -1.58 4.70
N GLY A 114 4.50 -0.86 4.58
CA GLY A 114 4.41 0.44 3.94
C GLY A 114 4.03 0.33 2.46
N TYR A 115 4.30 1.41 1.73
CA TYR A 115 3.90 1.58 0.34
C TYR A 115 5.10 1.65 -0.60
N PHE A 116 4.95 1.12 -1.80
CA PHE A 116 5.95 1.09 -2.87
C PHE A 116 5.44 1.89 -4.07
N LEU A 117 6.37 2.43 -4.86
CA LEU A 117 6.06 3.19 -6.09
C LEU A 117 6.19 2.34 -7.37
N SER A 118 6.58 1.07 -7.23
CA SER A 118 6.67 0.11 -8.32
C SER A 118 6.32 -1.30 -7.84
N LEU A 119 5.80 -2.11 -8.77
CA LEU A 119 5.55 -3.53 -8.54
C LEU A 119 6.86 -4.31 -8.36
N GLU A 120 7.93 -3.93 -9.07
CA GLU A 120 9.26 -4.57 -8.97
C GLU A 120 9.83 -4.46 -7.56
N ASP A 121 9.73 -3.30 -6.93
CA ASP A 121 10.18 -3.07 -5.55
C ASP A 121 9.36 -3.91 -4.55
N ALA A 122 8.03 -3.94 -4.74
CA ALA A 122 7.13 -4.73 -3.89
C ALA A 122 7.41 -6.24 -4.04
N LEU A 123 7.64 -6.72 -5.26
CA LEU A 123 8.04 -8.11 -5.53
C LEU A 123 9.41 -8.43 -4.94
N GLY A 124 10.39 -7.56 -5.11
CA GLY A 124 11.73 -7.74 -4.54
C GLY A 124 11.68 -7.87 -3.02
N TYR A 125 10.85 -7.06 -2.35
CA TYR A 125 10.60 -7.20 -0.91
C TYR A 125 9.98 -8.57 -0.58
N VAL A 126 8.96 -9.02 -1.31
CA VAL A 126 8.33 -10.32 -1.09
C VAL A 126 9.34 -11.46 -1.29
N GLU A 127 10.08 -11.48 -2.39
CA GLU A 127 11.05 -12.54 -2.71
C GLU A 127 12.20 -12.61 -1.70
N CYS A 128 12.64 -11.47 -1.15
CA CYS A 128 13.75 -11.43 -0.20
C CYS A 128 13.32 -11.65 1.26
N ASN A 129 12.08 -11.31 1.61
CA ASN A 129 11.59 -11.45 2.97
C ASN A 129 11.11 -12.89 3.27
N TRP A 130 10.82 -13.69 2.24
CA TRP A 130 10.36 -15.07 2.40
C TRP A 130 11.03 -16.04 1.42
N ASP A 131 11.86 -16.95 1.96
CA ASP A 131 12.63 -17.96 1.20
C ASP A 131 11.80 -18.91 0.32
N ARG A 132 10.48 -18.99 0.54
CA ARG A 132 9.58 -19.96 -0.11
C ARG A 132 8.24 -19.33 -0.49
N VAL A 133 8.30 -18.32 -1.34
CA VAL A 133 7.12 -17.79 -2.02
C VAL A 133 6.96 -18.53 -3.35
N ARG A 134 5.77 -19.08 -3.59
CA ARG A 134 5.37 -19.58 -4.92
C ARG A 134 4.23 -18.70 -5.43
N GLU A 135 4.33 -18.26 -6.69
CA GLU A 135 3.21 -17.61 -7.36
C GLU A 135 2.01 -18.56 -7.40
N ASP A 136 0.82 -18.03 -7.10
CA ASP A 136 -0.42 -18.80 -7.20
C ASP A 136 -0.81 -18.91 -8.71
N PRO A 137 -1.03 -20.12 -9.25
CA PRO A 137 -1.33 -20.32 -10.68
C PRO A 137 -2.64 -19.72 -11.20
#